data_AF-A0AAW9JQ60-F1
#
_entry.id   AF-A0AAW9JQ60-F1
#
_cell.length_a   1.000
_cell.length_b   1.000
_cell.length_c   1.000
_cell.angle_alpha   90.00
_cell.angle_beta   90.00
_cell.angle_gamma   90.00
#
_symmetry.space_group_name_H-M   'P 1'
#
loop_
_entity.id
_entity.type
_entity.pdbx_description
1 polymer ?
#
loop_
_entity_poly.entity_id
_entity_poly.type
_entity_poly.pdbx_seq_one_letter_code
_entity_poly.pdbx_strand_id
1 'polypeptide(L)' 'MKIEENWNDCGVFIATIEVVRDKDNELKKISRVFSLKNCFSKKHATEIIFSNFPNIKEVVQIEYFENSLSLK' A
#
# COMPACT_ATOMS: atom_id res chain seq x y z
N MET A 1 -26.60 -14.36 0.04
CA MET A 1 -25.90 -13.32 -0.72
C MET A 1 -24.40 -13.52 -0.47
N LYS A 2 -23.66 -14.08 -1.42
CA LYS A 2 -22.19 -14.15 -1.32
C LYS A 2 -21.67 -12.82 -1.84
N ILE A 3 -21.00 -12.05 -0.97
CA ILE A 3 -20.28 -10.86 -1.40
C ILE A 3 -19.04 -11.40 -2.10
N GLU A 4 -19.10 -11.52 -3.43
CA GLU A 4 -17.89 -11.69 -4.23
C GLU A 4 -17.15 -10.36 -4.15
N GLU A 5 -16.14 -10.28 -3.27
CA GLU A 5 -15.23 -9.16 -3.25
C GLU A 5 -14.49 -9.16 -4.59
N ASN A 6 -14.86 -8.22 -5.45
CA ASN A 6 -14.36 -8.12 -6.81
C ASN A 6 -12.91 -7.60 -6.74
N TRP A 7 -11.94 -8.52 -6.65
CA TRP A 7 -10.50 -8.21 -6.64
C TRP A 7 -10.04 -7.43 -7.89
N ASN A 8 -10.87 -7.39 -8.94
CA ASN A 8 -10.68 -6.60 -10.14
C ASN A 8 -10.64 -5.09 -9.88
N ASP A 9 -11.24 -4.63 -8.79
CA ASP A 9 -11.32 -3.19 -8.45
C ASP A 9 -10.17 -2.75 -7.53
N CYS A 10 -9.21 -3.63 -7.20
CA CYS A 10 -8.11 -3.32 -6.30
C CYS A 10 -6.79 -3.18 -7.05
N GLY A 11 -6.06 -2.11 -6.76
CA GLY A 11 -4.65 -2.02 -7.12
C GLY A 11 -3.76 -2.66 -6.06
N VAL A 12 -2.78 -3.43 -6.48
CA VAL A 12 -1.80 -4.05 -5.59
C VAL A 12 -0.50 -3.25 -5.65
N PHE A 13 0.06 -2.93 -4.49
CA PHE A 13 1.28 -2.13 -4.39
C PHE A 13 2.29 -2.83 -3.47
N ILE A 14 3.56 -2.83 -3.86
CA ILE A 14 4.65 -3.13 -2.93
C ILE A 14 5.29 -1.79 -2.56
N ALA A 15 5.32 -1.49 -1.26
CA ALA A 15 5.93 -0.27 -0.76
C ALA A 15 6.97 -0.57 0.30
N THR A 16 8.10 0.13 0.21
CA THR A 16 9.09 0.22 1.28
C THR A 16 8.81 1.48 2.07
N ILE A 17 8.53 1.31 3.36
CA ILE A 17 8.10 2.37 4.28
C ILE A 17 9.08 2.45 5.46
N GLU A 18 9.33 3.67 5.92
CA GLU A 18 10.06 3.95 7.14
C GLU A 18 9.05 4.16 8.28
N VAL A 19 9.12 3.33 9.31
CA VAL A 19 8.24 3.39 10.48
C VAL A 19 9.02 3.81 11.72
N VAL A 20 8.37 4.58 12.59
CA VAL A 20 8.87 4.91 13.93
C VAL A 20 8.42 3.82 14.89
N ARG A 21 9.35 3.27 15.69
CA ARG A 21 9.01 2.38 16.81
C ARG A 21 8.85 3.18 18.10
N ASP A 22 7.68 3.07 18.73
CA ASP A 22 7.29 3.82 19.94
C ASP A 22 8.21 3.65 21.15
N LYS A 23 9.01 2.58 21.21
CA LYS A 23 9.86 2.30 22.38
C LYS A 23 11.14 3.12 22.42
N ASP A 24 11.73 3.44 21.26
CA ASP A 24 13.09 4.00 21.19
C ASP A 24 13.24 5.10 20.13
N ASN A 25 12.15 5.54 19.48
CA ASN A 25 12.17 6.40 18.28
C ASN A 25 13.06 5.87 17.14
N GLU A 26 13.39 4.58 17.16
CA GLU A 26 14.18 3.96 16.12
C GLU A 26 13.40 3.92 14.81
N LEU A 27 14.08 4.35 13.74
CA LEU A 27 13.58 4.28 12.38
C LEU A 27 13.90 2.92 11.79
N LYS A 28 12.86 2.24 11.30
CA LYS A 28 13.02 0.96 10.61
C LYS A 28 12.40 1.02 9.23
N LYS A 29 13.16 0.59 8.23
CA LYS A 29 12.64 0.35 6.88
C LYS A 29 12.02 -1.04 6.80
N ILE A 30 10.79 -1.13 6.32
CA ILE A 30 10.07 -2.38 6.08
C ILE A 30 9.43 -2.35 4.70
N SER A 31 9.39 -3.49 4.03
CA SER A 31 8.65 -3.64 2.77
C SER A 31 7.34 -4.37 3.04
N ARG A 32 6.24 -3.82 2.53
CA ARG A 32 4.87 -4.34 2.73
C ARG A 32 4.10 -4.31 1.42
N VAL A 33 3.18 -5.26 1.29
CA VAL A 33 2.22 -5.30 0.18
C VAL A 33 0.92 -4.67 0.66
N PHE A 34 0.37 -3.76 -0.14
CA PHE A 34 -0.91 -3.10 0.09
C PHE A 34 -1.86 -3.44 -1.05
N SER A 35 -3.06 -3.91 -0.72
CA SER A 35 -4.16 -4.03 -1.67
C SER A 35 -5.15 -2.91 -1.39
N LEU A 36 -5.30 -1.98 -2.34
CA LEU A 36 -6.08 -0.76 -2.17
C LEU A 36 -7.23 -0.74 -3.17
N LYS A 37 -8.46 -0.73 -2.65
CA LYS A 37 -9.68 -0.68 -3.46
C LYS A 37 -9.79 0.65 -4.21
N ASN A 38 -10.15 0.60 -5.48
CA ASN A 38 -10.29 1.72 -6.41
C ASN A 38 -9.05 2.63 -6.48
N CYS A 39 -7.87 2.07 -6.23
CA CYS A 39 -6.62 2.84 -6.23
C CYS A 39 -5.61 2.21 -7.17
N PHE A 40 -5.34 2.89 -8.29
CA PHE A 40 -4.42 2.43 -9.33
C PHE A 40 -3.27 3.43 -9.56
N SER A 41 -3.14 4.43 -8.68
CA SER A 41 -2.11 5.48 -8.76
C SER A 41 -1.21 5.39 -7.54
N LYS A 42 0.11 5.38 -7.77
CA LYS A 42 1.13 5.40 -6.71
C LYS A 42 0.94 6.58 -5.76
N LYS A 43 0.59 7.75 -6.28
CA LYS A 43 0.38 8.96 -5.46
C LYS A 43 -0.80 8.77 -4.50
N HIS A 44 -1.93 8.33 -5.03
CA HIS A 44 -3.13 8.08 -4.23
C HIS A 44 -2.91 6.94 -3.22
N ALA A 45 -2.16 5.90 -3.61
CA ALA A 45 -1.78 4.82 -2.71
C ALA A 45 -0.93 5.31 -1.54
N THR A 46 0.05 6.17 -1.79
CA THR A 46 0.86 6.81 -0.75
C THR A 46 0.00 7.62 0.23
N GLU A 47 -0.94 8.43 -0.27
CA GLU A 47 -1.86 9.22 0.56
C GLU A 47 -2.71 8.32 1.48
N ILE A 48 -3.26 7.23 0.93
CA ILE A 48 -4.04 6.24 1.70
C ILE A 48 -3.18 5.54 2.75
N ILE A 49 -1.94 5.16 2.40
CA ILE A 49 -1.02 4.50 3.33
C ILE A 49 -0.69 5.43 4.50
N PHE A 50 -0.33 6.69 4.26
CA PHE A 50 -0.08 7.64 5.34
C PHE A 50 -1.31 7.88 6.22
N SER A 51 -2.49 7.98 5.61
CA SER A 51 -3.73 8.21 6.37
C SER A 51 -4.10 7.04 7.29
N ASN A 52 -3.75 5.80 6.93
CA ASN A 52 -4.13 4.61 7.68
C ASN A 52 -3.08 4.16 8.70
N PHE A 53 -1.82 4.55 8.52
CA PHE A 53 -0.71 4.09 9.35
C PHE A 53 0.06 5.30 9.91
N PRO A 54 -0.37 5.86 11.04
CA PRO A 54 0.19 7.10 11.60
C PRO A 54 1.64 6.96 12.09
N ASN A 55 2.12 5.72 12.28
CA ASN A 55 3.50 5.43 12.64
C ASN A 55 4.45 5.37 11.43
N ILE A 56 3.93 5.51 10.20
CA ILE A 56 4.75 5.66 9.00
C ILE A 56 5.25 7.10 8.95
N LYS A 57 6.56 7.25 8.92
CA LYS A 57 7.23 8.53 8.73
C LYS A 57 7.38 8.86 7.25
N GLU A 58 7.72 7.86 6.43
CA GLU A 58 7.98 8.05 5.01
C GLU A 58 7.63 6.81 4.19
N VAL A 59 7.15 7.01 2.96
CA VAL A 59 7.09 5.98 1.92
C VAL A 59 8.29 6.18 0.98
N VAL A 60 9.32 5.34 1.14
CA VAL A 60 10.60 5.45 0.42
C VAL A 60 10.47 5.02 -1.04
N GLN A 61 9.71 3.97 -1.28
CA GLN A 61 9.47 3.42 -2.61
C GLN A 61 8.07 2.82 -2.66
N ILE A 62 7.40 2.99 -3.79
CA ILE A 62 6.12 2.33 -4.06
C ILE A 62 6.05 1.91 -5.52
N GLU A 63 5.69 0.65 -5.73
CA GLU A 63 5.53 0.04 -7.03
C GLU A 63 4.14 -0.54 -7.15
N TYR A 64 3.49 -0.23 -8.26
CA TYR A 64 2.19 -0.77 -8.60
C TYR A 64 2.43 -2.10 -9.31
N PHE A 65 1.87 -3.17 -8.74
CA PHE A 65 1.71 -4.44 -9.42
C PHE A 65 0.41 -4.37 -10.22
N GLU A 66 0.56 -4.18 -11.52
CA GLU A 66 -0.56 -4.31 -12.43
C GLU A 66 -1.05 -5.76 -12.39
N ASN A 67 -2.31 -5.94 -12.01
CA ASN A 67 -2.93 -7.25 -12.00
C ASN A 67 -2.96 -7.73 -13.46
N SER A 68 -2.28 -8.82 -13.77
CA SER A 68 -2.05 -9.33 -15.14
C SER A 68 -3.31 -9.79 -15.87
N LEU A 69 -4.50 -9.56 -15.30
CA LEU A 69 -5.79 -9.86 -15.91
C LEU A 69 -6.22 -8.85 -17.00
N SER A 70 -5.48 -7.74 -17.17
CA SER A 70 -5.66 -6.80 -18.28
C SER A 70 -5.05 -7.27 -19.61
N LEU A 71 -4.36 -8.42 -19.63
CA LEU A 71 -3.92 -9.08 -20.88
C LEU A 71 -5.06 -9.97 -21.41
N LYS A 72 -6.07 -9.36 -22.02
CA LYS A 72 -7.02 -10.03 -22.92
C LYS A 72 -7.04 -9.36 -24.27
#